data_AF-B4HDM3-F1
#
_entry.id   AF-B4HDM3-F1
#
_cell.length_a   1.000
_cell.length_b   1.000
_cell.length_c   1.000
_cell.angle_alpha   90.00
_cell.angle_beta   90.00
_cell.angle_gamma   90.00
#
_symmetry.space_group_name_H-M   'P 1'
#
loop_
_entity.id
_entity.type
_entity.pdbx_description
1 polymer ?
#
loop_
_entity_poly.entity_id
_entity_poly.type
_entity_poly.pdbx_seq_one_letter_code
_entity_poly.pdbx_strand_id
1 'polypeptide(L)'
;MQLHATDRDEDKKLFYHLHATQDPSSLALFRIDSISGNVIVAQRLDFEKTAQHILIVFVKDQGAPGKRNYAKIIVNVHDHNDHHPEFTAKIIQSKVPESAAIGSKLAEVRAIDRDSGHNAEIQYSIITGNVGSVFEIDSTFGIITLADSLNINKIQEYMLQVKAVDLGKPPLSSQIPVHIIVTMSENDPPKFSANNLAIEIFENLSIGSFISQVTARSSSSIFFNIISGNINESFRINPSTGVIVINNNIDYEINKVFNLTIKGTNMAAESACQNIIIHILDANDNVPHFLQTEYVGVLSESADIGSYVLKLHDSANHHLTLQVADADVGINGMFEYHINDDFAKQFFKIDSTTGAIELLRPLDYETDSEYFFDVTVSDMGKPKLPSQYQKHM
;
A
#
# COMPACT_ATOMS: atom_id res chain seq x y z
N MET A 1 31.09 12.78 -62.60
CA MET A 1 32.49 13.15 -62.88
C MET A 1 32.73 13.07 -64.38
N GLN A 2 33.56 13.93 -64.98
CA GLN A 2 33.89 13.87 -66.40
C GLN A 2 35.38 13.55 -66.60
N LEU A 3 35.67 12.61 -67.50
CA LEU A 3 37.03 12.25 -67.90
C LEU A 3 37.48 13.11 -69.07
N HIS A 4 38.76 13.48 -69.07
CA HIS A 4 39.38 14.22 -70.15
C HIS A 4 40.69 13.56 -70.59
N ALA A 5 40.84 13.40 -71.89
CA ALA A 5 42.05 12.93 -72.54
C ALA A 5 42.32 13.80 -73.78
N THR A 6 43.59 13.93 -74.14
CA THR A 6 44.03 14.72 -75.31
C THR A 6 44.88 13.85 -76.23
N ASP A 7 44.58 13.89 -77.51
CA ASP A 7 45.38 13.27 -78.57
C ASP A 7 46.05 14.37 -79.41
N ARG A 8 47.26 14.11 -79.92
CA ARG A 8 48.03 15.06 -80.73
C ARG A 8 47.79 14.89 -82.23
N ASP A 9 47.09 13.83 -82.64
CA ASP A 9 46.78 13.54 -84.04
C ASP A 9 45.62 14.42 -84.58
N GLU A 10 45.54 14.61 -85.90
CA GLU A 10 44.53 15.49 -86.54
C GLU A 10 43.08 14.97 -86.39
N ASP A 11 42.89 13.66 -86.11
CA ASP A 11 41.60 12.97 -85.93
C ASP A 11 41.11 13.01 -84.47
N LYS A 12 40.33 14.05 -84.13
CA LYS A 12 40.03 14.51 -82.76
C LYS A 12 38.98 13.72 -81.96
N LYS A 13 38.64 12.50 -82.35
CA LYS A 13 37.56 11.75 -81.67
C LYS A 13 38.11 10.63 -80.81
N LEU A 14 38.00 10.82 -79.50
CA LEU A 14 38.37 9.85 -78.49
C LEU A 14 37.13 9.14 -77.96
N PHE A 15 37.24 7.83 -77.77
CA PHE A 15 36.18 7.01 -77.19
C PHE A 15 36.57 6.47 -75.82
N TYR A 16 35.74 6.78 -74.82
CA TYR A 16 35.94 6.32 -73.45
C TYR A 16 35.19 5.01 -73.21
N HIS A 17 35.83 4.08 -72.50
CA HIS A 17 35.24 2.80 -72.15
C HIS A 17 35.64 2.39 -70.73
N LEU A 18 34.69 1.79 -70.01
CA LEU A 18 34.97 1.08 -68.77
C LEU A 18 35.61 -0.26 -69.13
N HIS A 19 36.87 -0.46 -68.76
CA HIS A 19 37.63 -1.67 -69.09
C HIS A 19 37.29 -2.81 -68.15
N ALA A 20 37.46 -2.55 -66.85
CA ALA A 20 37.37 -3.53 -65.79
C ALA A 20 37.13 -2.81 -64.46
N THR A 21 36.65 -3.56 -63.48
CA THR A 21 36.52 -3.10 -62.09
C THR A 21 37.21 -4.10 -61.18
N GLN A 22 37.65 -3.64 -60.01
CA GLN A 22 38.23 -4.54 -59.01
C GLN A 22 37.18 -5.53 -58.48
N ASP A 23 35.99 -5.03 -58.17
CA ASP A 23 34.82 -5.86 -57.87
C ASP A 23 33.92 -5.96 -59.12
N PRO A 24 33.67 -7.16 -59.68
CA PRO A 24 32.77 -7.37 -60.81
C PRO A 24 31.37 -6.75 -60.62
N SER A 25 30.86 -6.67 -59.39
CA SER A 25 29.55 -6.08 -59.10
C SER A 25 29.46 -4.60 -59.51
N SER A 26 30.61 -3.90 -59.48
CA SER A 26 30.73 -2.48 -59.81
C SER A 26 30.49 -2.19 -61.30
N LEU A 27 30.64 -3.19 -62.19
CA LEU A 27 30.34 -3.02 -63.63
C LEU A 27 28.87 -2.68 -63.89
N ALA A 28 27.97 -3.15 -63.02
CA ALA A 28 26.54 -2.86 -63.13
C ALA A 28 26.15 -1.51 -62.49
N LEU A 29 27.00 -0.97 -61.61
CA LEU A 29 26.73 0.25 -60.83
C LEU A 29 27.20 1.52 -61.57
N PHE A 30 28.23 1.43 -62.41
CA PHE A 30 28.81 2.58 -63.10
C PHE A 30 28.73 2.44 -64.62
N ARG A 31 28.45 3.56 -65.30
CA ARG A 31 28.51 3.65 -66.76
C ARG A 31 29.33 4.85 -67.18
N ILE A 32 29.94 4.75 -68.36
CA ILE A 32 30.74 5.83 -68.94
C ILE A 32 30.14 6.16 -70.30
N ASP A 33 29.83 7.43 -70.53
CA ASP A 33 29.46 7.90 -71.84
C ASP A 33 30.67 7.87 -72.77
N SER A 34 30.55 7.17 -73.89
CA SER A 34 31.70 6.90 -74.76
C SER A 34 32.22 8.14 -75.47
N ILE A 35 31.42 9.21 -75.59
CA ILE A 35 31.77 10.42 -76.35
C ILE A 35 32.18 11.54 -75.39
N SER A 36 31.40 11.79 -74.34
CA SER A 36 31.64 12.90 -73.42
C SER A 36 32.62 12.56 -72.29
N GLY A 37 32.86 11.27 -72.03
CA GLY A 37 33.68 10.81 -70.91
C GLY A 37 33.00 10.97 -69.54
N ASN A 38 31.69 11.23 -69.49
CA ASN A 38 30.95 11.34 -68.24
C ASN A 38 30.81 9.97 -67.57
N VAL A 39 31.26 9.87 -66.33
CA VAL A 39 31.02 8.73 -65.45
C VAL A 39 29.74 9.00 -64.67
N ILE A 40 28.75 8.13 -64.85
CA ILE A 40 27.45 8.18 -64.19
C ILE A 40 27.24 6.95 -63.30
N VAL A 41 26.53 7.17 -62.20
CA VAL A 41 26.06 6.11 -61.31
C VAL A 41 24.72 5.61 -61.87
N ALA A 42 24.68 4.34 -62.30
CA ALA A 42 23.53 3.73 -62.93
C ALA A 42 22.54 3.11 -61.93
N GLN A 43 23.02 2.75 -60.73
CA GLN A 43 22.23 2.16 -59.64
C GLN A 43 22.69 2.75 -58.30
N ARG A 44 21.85 2.68 -57.27
CA ARG A 44 22.21 3.16 -55.93
C ARG A 44 23.48 2.45 -55.42
N LEU A 45 24.38 3.23 -54.84
CA LEU A 45 25.56 2.72 -54.14
C LEU A 45 25.17 2.47 -52.69
N ASP A 46 25.74 1.43 -52.11
CA ASP A 46 25.47 0.93 -50.77
C ASP A 46 26.84 0.82 -50.08
N PHE A 47 27.02 1.61 -49.02
CA PHE A 47 28.30 1.74 -48.32
C PHE A 47 28.66 0.45 -47.59
N GLU A 48 27.67 -0.17 -46.93
CA GLU A 48 27.75 -1.39 -46.14
C GLU A 48 28.20 -2.56 -47.02
N LYS A 49 27.81 -2.55 -48.29
CA LYS A 49 28.25 -3.53 -49.28
C LYS A 49 29.64 -3.24 -49.83
N THR A 50 29.94 -2.00 -50.23
CA THR A 50 31.24 -1.64 -50.83
C THR A 50 31.59 -0.17 -50.62
N ALA A 51 32.45 0.11 -49.65
CA ALA A 51 32.90 1.47 -49.33
C ALA A 51 33.78 2.14 -50.40
N GLN A 52 34.47 1.35 -51.23
CA GLN A 52 35.36 1.87 -52.29
C GLN A 52 35.24 1.04 -53.57
N HIS A 53 34.96 1.73 -54.68
CA HIS A 53 34.96 1.13 -56.02
C HIS A 53 36.17 1.60 -56.81
N ILE A 54 36.92 0.65 -57.39
CA ILE A 54 38.05 0.91 -58.27
C ILE A 54 37.67 0.55 -59.70
N LEU A 55 37.60 1.57 -60.57
CA LEU A 55 37.26 1.43 -61.97
C LEU A 55 38.51 1.66 -62.82
N ILE A 56 38.80 0.73 -63.72
CA ILE A 56 39.84 0.87 -64.73
C ILE A 56 39.15 1.25 -66.03
N VAL A 57 39.50 2.42 -66.55
CA VAL A 57 38.93 2.97 -67.79
C VAL A 57 40.02 3.06 -68.83
N PHE A 58 39.66 2.93 -70.10
CA PHE A 58 40.56 3.27 -71.19
C PHE A 58 39.93 4.26 -72.13
N VAL A 59 40.79 5.06 -72.75
CA VAL A 59 40.44 5.91 -73.89
C VAL A 59 41.12 5.36 -75.13
N LYS A 60 40.41 5.33 -76.25
CA LYS A 60 40.91 4.84 -77.54
C LYS A 60 40.74 5.89 -78.63
N ASP A 61 41.76 6.05 -79.46
CA ASP A 61 41.72 6.86 -80.67
C ASP A 61 40.98 6.13 -81.83
N GLN A 62 40.83 6.81 -82.96
CA GLN A 62 40.25 6.25 -84.19
C GLN A 62 41.29 5.61 -85.12
N GLY A 63 42.54 5.47 -84.68
CA GLY A 63 43.62 4.94 -85.49
C GLY A 63 43.42 3.47 -85.90
N ALA A 64 44.11 3.06 -86.96
CA ALA A 64 44.21 1.66 -87.38
C ALA A 64 45.71 1.27 -87.47
N PRO A 65 46.29 0.62 -86.45
CA PRO A 65 45.66 0.13 -85.22
C PRO A 65 45.46 1.24 -84.17
N GLY A 66 44.33 1.21 -83.47
CA GLY A 66 43.98 2.27 -82.53
C GLY A 66 44.70 2.14 -81.19
N LYS A 67 45.34 3.21 -80.72
CA LYS A 67 46.09 3.22 -79.46
C LYS A 67 45.14 3.44 -78.30
N ARG A 68 45.54 2.92 -77.13
CA ARG A 68 44.76 3.00 -75.90
C ARG A 68 45.63 3.49 -74.76
N ASN A 69 45.05 4.30 -73.89
CA ASN A 69 45.64 4.63 -72.60
C ASN A 69 44.65 4.30 -71.48
N TYR A 70 45.15 3.95 -70.30
CA TYR A 70 44.36 3.52 -69.15
C TYR A 70 44.47 4.51 -68.00
N ALA A 71 43.37 4.68 -67.26
CA ALA A 71 43.34 5.45 -66.03
C ALA A 71 42.57 4.67 -64.95
N LYS A 72 42.95 4.91 -63.69
CA LYS A 72 42.28 4.34 -62.51
C LYS A 72 41.42 5.43 -61.87
N ILE A 73 40.14 5.13 -61.66
CA ILE A 73 39.20 5.96 -60.93
C ILE A 73 38.93 5.27 -59.59
N ILE A 74 39.08 6.02 -58.51
CA ILE A 74 38.77 5.56 -57.16
C ILE A 74 37.52 6.33 -56.71
N VAL A 75 36.42 5.62 -56.54
CA VAL A 75 35.16 6.19 -56.03
C VAL A 75 35.04 5.77 -54.58
N ASN A 76 35.13 6.74 -53.68
CA ASN A 76 34.85 6.53 -52.26
C ASN A 76 33.36 6.83 -52.01
N VAL A 77 32.63 5.82 -51.53
CA VAL A 77 31.24 5.98 -51.11
C VAL A 77 31.25 6.61 -49.72
N HIS A 78 30.46 7.66 -49.52
CA HIS A 78 30.27 8.23 -48.19
C HIS A 78 29.16 7.46 -47.50
N ASP A 79 29.44 7.00 -46.29
CA ASP A 79 28.48 6.40 -45.38
C ASP A 79 27.36 7.39 -45.04
N HIS A 80 26.12 6.91 -45.05
CA HIS A 80 24.93 7.65 -44.67
C HIS A 80 24.14 6.80 -43.67
N ASN A 81 23.74 7.39 -42.54
CA ASN A 81 22.92 6.72 -41.54
C ASN A 81 21.52 6.41 -42.10
N ASP A 82 21.30 5.18 -42.55
CA ASP A 82 20.06 4.74 -43.19
C ASP A 82 19.42 3.52 -42.53
N HIS A 83 20.11 2.89 -41.57
CA HIS A 83 19.52 1.95 -40.64
C HIS A 83 19.24 2.64 -39.30
N HIS A 84 18.18 2.21 -38.64
CA HIS A 84 17.83 2.69 -37.31
C HIS A 84 18.04 1.56 -36.31
N PRO A 85 18.30 1.87 -35.02
CA PRO A 85 18.47 0.84 -34.02
C PRO A 85 17.20 -0.01 -33.90
N GLU A 86 17.31 -1.33 -33.99
CA GLU A 86 16.20 -2.27 -33.84
C GLU A 86 16.33 -3.04 -32.52
N PHE A 87 15.36 -2.94 -31.63
CA PHE A 87 15.33 -3.75 -30.41
C PHE A 87 15.14 -5.24 -30.71
N THR A 88 15.88 -6.10 -30.02
CA THR A 88 15.78 -7.56 -30.19
C THR A 88 14.47 -8.15 -29.63
N ALA A 89 13.78 -7.40 -28.77
CA ALA A 89 12.51 -7.78 -28.16
C ALA A 89 11.44 -6.72 -28.44
N LYS A 90 10.16 -7.11 -28.34
CA LYS A 90 9.02 -6.18 -28.52
C LYS A 90 8.56 -5.52 -27.22
N ILE A 91 8.76 -6.19 -26.10
CA ILE A 91 8.48 -5.74 -24.74
C ILE A 91 9.43 -6.47 -23.79
N ILE A 92 9.89 -5.77 -22.76
CA ILE A 92 10.64 -6.39 -21.66
C ILE A 92 9.77 -6.32 -20.42
N GLN A 93 9.70 -7.42 -19.68
CA GLN A 93 8.96 -7.49 -18.42
C GLN A 93 9.91 -7.94 -17.31
N SER A 94 9.86 -7.27 -16.17
CA SER A 94 10.64 -7.61 -14.99
C SER A 94 9.80 -7.50 -13.72
N LYS A 95 10.09 -8.37 -12.74
CA LYS A 95 9.49 -8.33 -11.40
C LYS A 95 10.56 -7.96 -10.40
N VAL A 96 10.28 -7.00 -9.53
CA VAL A 96 11.23 -6.50 -8.53
C VAL A 96 10.56 -6.44 -7.17
N PRO A 97 11.15 -7.07 -6.13
CA PRO A 97 10.66 -6.91 -4.76
C PRO A 97 10.75 -5.45 -4.30
N GLU A 98 9.78 -4.96 -3.53
CA GLU A 98 9.83 -3.60 -2.96
C GLU A 98 11.01 -3.41 -1.98
N SER A 99 11.53 -4.52 -1.42
CA SER A 99 12.71 -4.59 -0.56
C SER A 99 14.04 -4.64 -1.34
N ALA A 100 14.01 -4.57 -2.68
CA ALA A 100 15.22 -4.57 -3.49
C ALA A 100 16.14 -3.39 -3.15
N ALA A 101 17.44 -3.66 -3.08
CA ALA A 101 18.44 -2.64 -2.79
C ALA A 101 18.61 -1.67 -3.97
N ILE A 102 18.87 -0.41 -3.65
CA ILE A 102 19.30 0.60 -4.63
C ILE A 102 20.58 0.11 -5.32
N GLY A 103 20.65 0.26 -6.64
CA GLY A 103 21.70 -0.25 -7.51
C GLY A 103 21.45 -1.66 -8.04
N SER A 104 20.38 -2.34 -7.63
CA SER A 104 20.03 -3.66 -8.18
C SER A 104 19.70 -3.58 -9.68
N LYS A 105 20.23 -4.54 -10.46
CA LYS A 105 19.91 -4.70 -11.88
C LYS A 105 18.50 -5.29 -12.02
N LEU A 106 17.65 -4.61 -12.78
CA LEU A 106 16.23 -4.98 -12.93
C LEU A 106 15.93 -5.59 -14.29
N ALA A 107 16.45 -4.98 -15.35
CA ALA A 107 16.22 -5.38 -16.73
C ALA A 107 17.41 -4.96 -17.60
N GLU A 108 17.47 -5.52 -18.80
CA GLU A 108 18.45 -5.16 -19.82
C GLU A 108 17.71 -5.04 -21.15
N VAL A 109 17.91 -3.93 -21.85
CA VAL A 109 17.42 -3.74 -23.21
C VAL A 109 18.58 -3.84 -24.19
N ARG A 110 18.31 -4.39 -25.36
CA ARG A 110 19.31 -4.50 -26.42
C ARG A 110 18.72 -4.12 -27.76
N ALA A 111 19.33 -3.13 -28.39
CA ALA A 111 19.10 -2.76 -29.78
C ALA A 111 20.33 -3.10 -30.63
N ILE A 112 20.10 -3.31 -31.92
CA ILE A 112 21.11 -3.61 -32.93
C ILE A 112 20.91 -2.64 -34.07
N ASP A 113 21.98 -1.97 -34.48
CA ASP A 113 22.02 -1.15 -35.69
C ASP A 113 22.85 -1.89 -36.76
N ARG A 114 22.45 -1.78 -38.02
CA ARG A 114 23.11 -2.45 -39.15
C ARG A 114 24.11 -1.56 -39.88
N ASP A 115 24.17 -0.28 -39.53
CA ASP A 115 25.20 0.64 -40.02
C ASP A 115 26.59 0.26 -39.44
N SER A 116 27.61 1.07 -39.72
CA SER A 116 28.98 0.84 -39.24
C SER A 116 29.55 2.05 -38.50
N GLY A 117 30.53 1.80 -37.62
CA GLY A 117 31.22 2.86 -36.88
C GLY A 117 30.27 3.67 -36.00
N HIS A 118 30.32 5.00 -36.13
CA HIS A 118 29.52 5.92 -35.30
C HIS A 118 28.02 5.87 -35.62
N ASN A 119 27.66 5.55 -36.87
CA ASN A 119 26.27 5.35 -37.28
C ASN A 119 25.64 4.11 -36.61
N ALA A 120 26.46 3.15 -36.17
CA ALA A 120 26.01 1.97 -35.45
C ALA A 120 26.10 2.07 -33.92
N GLU A 121 26.64 3.18 -33.40
CA GLU A 121 26.87 3.37 -31.97
C GLU A 121 25.56 3.81 -31.31
N ILE A 122 25.04 2.99 -30.39
CA ILE A 122 23.71 3.18 -29.80
C ILE A 122 23.83 3.76 -28.39
N GLN A 123 23.02 4.77 -28.10
CA GLN A 123 22.78 5.29 -26.76
C GLN A 123 21.34 5.02 -26.30
N TYR A 124 21.22 4.54 -25.05
CA TYR A 124 19.95 4.24 -24.41
C TYR A 124 19.52 5.34 -23.44
N SER A 125 18.21 5.61 -23.36
CA SER A 125 17.64 6.54 -22.39
C SER A 125 16.21 6.16 -22.03
N ILE A 126 15.78 6.45 -20.80
CA ILE A 126 14.37 6.35 -20.39
C ILE A 126 13.71 7.69 -20.71
N ILE A 127 12.69 7.69 -21.56
CA ILE A 127 12.04 8.93 -22.02
C ILE A 127 10.76 9.25 -21.24
N THR A 128 10.00 8.24 -20.81
CA THR A 128 8.74 8.41 -20.05
C THR A 128 8.48 7.22 -19.13
N GLY A 129 7.54 7.38 -18.19
CA GLY A 129 7.07 6.31 -17.30
C GLY A 129 7.87 6.13 -16.00
N ASN A 130 9.00 6.83 -15.87
CA ASN A 130 9.84 6.81 -14.66
C ASN A 130 9.34 7.79 -13.60
N VAL A 131 8.15 7.54 -13.05
CA VAL A 131 7.55 8.38 -12.02
C VAL A 131 8.45 8.39 -10.78
N GLY A 132 8.82 9.57 -10.30
CA GLY A 132 9.69 9.72 -9.13
C GLY A 132 11.18 9.46 -9.39
N SER A 133 11.60 9.28 -10.65
CA SER A 133 13.00 9.01 -11.01
C SER A 133 13.59 7.79 -10.31
N VAL A 134 12.76 6.77 -10.10
CA VAL A 134 13.08 5.56 -9.33
C VAL A 134 14.01 4.60 -10.08
N PHE A 135 14.10 4.73 -11.40
CA PHE A 135 14.99 3.91 -12.24
C PHE A 135 16.04 4.74 -12.96
N GLU A 136 17.20 4.13 -13.20
CA GLU A 136 18.27 4.66 -14.03
C GLU A 136 18.59 3.65 -15.14
N ILE A 137 19.12 4.12 -16.27
CA ILE A 137 19.58 3.27 -17.36
C ILE A 137 21.02 3.62 -17.72
N ASP A 138 21.87 2.60 -17.82
CA ASP A 138 23.20 2.75 -18.39
C ASP A 138 23.07 3.06 -19.90
N SER A 139 23.60 4.21 -20.32
CA SER A 139 23.45 4.70 -21.68
C SER A 139 24.15 3.84 -22.73
N THR A 140 25.14 3.03 -22.34
CA THR A 140 25.98 2.24 -23.25
C THR A 140 25.52 0.79 -23.32
N PHE A 141 25.20 0.20 -22.16
CA PHE A 141 24.87 -1.21 -22.02
C PHE A 141 23.35 -1.48 -21.95
N GLY A 142 22.53 -0.44 -21.81
CA GLY A 142 21.07 -0.59 -21.74
C GLY A 142 20.59 -1.32 -20.48
N ILE A 143 21.41 -1.33 -19.42
CA ILE A 143 21.09 -1.97 -18.15
C ILE A 143 20.25 -1.00 -17.31
N ILE A 144 19.05 -1.43 -16.92
CA ILE A 144 18.16 -0.66 -16.06
C ILE A 144 18.39 -1.07 -14.61
N THR A 145 18.67 -0.10 -13.75
CA THR A 145 18.94 -0.28 -12.32
C THR A 145 17.95 0.50 -11.46
N LEU A 146 17.82 0.07 -10.20
CA LEU A 146 17.03 0.79 -9.21
C LEU A 146 17.82 1.99 -8.65
N ALA A 147 17.27 3.20 -8.75
CA ALA A 147 17.89 4.44 -8.27
C ALA A 147 17.31 4.92 -6.93
N ASP A 148 16.06 4.57 -6.61
CA ASP A 148 15.39 4.92 -5.35
C ASP A 148 14.55 3.74 -4.82
N SER A 149 14.15 3.80 -3.55
CA SER A 149 13.32 2.82 -2.88
C SER A 149 11.94 2.66 -3.53
N LEU A 150 11.45 1.42 -3.57
CA LEU A 150 10.13 1.08 -4.06
C LEU A 150 9.11 1.05 -2.92
N ASN A 151 7.85 1.37 -3.24
CA ASN A 151 6.75 1.23 -2.30
C ASN A 151 5.52 0.70 -3.04
N ILE A 152 5.20 -0.57 -2.80
CA ILE A 152 4.09 -1.26 -3.47
C ILE A 152 2.72 -0.64 -3.16
N ASN A 153 2.59 0.08 -2.05
CA ASN A 153 1.34 0.76 -1.69
C ASN A 153 1.15 2.09 -2.44
N LYS A 154 2.23 2.65 -3.00
CA LYS A 154 2.17 3.87 -3.81
C LYS A 154 2.01 3.54 -5.29
N ILE A 155 2.90 2.71 -5.83
CA ILE A 155 2.94 2.36 -7.25
C ILE A 155 3.30 0.87 -7.36
N GLN A 156 2.42 0.09 -7.97
CA GLN A 156 2.58 -1.36 -8.13
C GLN A 156 3.26 -1.73 -9.46
N GLU A 157 3.13 -0.89 -10.48
CA GLU A 157 3.64 -1.18 -11.81
C GLU A 157 4.17 0.10 -12.47
N TYR A 158 5.27 -0.04 -13.20
CA TYR A 158 5.87 1.01 -14.01
C TYR A 158 5.93 0.55 -15.46
N MET A 159 5.44 1.40 -16.36
CA MET A 159 5.56 1.22 -17.81
C MET A 159 6.54 2.23 -18.36
N LEU A 160 7.82 1.86 -18.40
CA LEU A 160 8.87 2.72 -18.94
C LEU A 160 8.83 2.68 -20.47
N GLN A 161 9.08 3.81 -21.10
CA GLN A 161 9.44 3.86 -22.52
C GLN A 161 10.94 4.11 -22.61
N VAL A 162 11.65 3.16 -23.20
CA VAL A 162 13.09 3.24 -23.40
C VAL A 162 13.37 3.51 -24.86
N LYS A 163 14.24 4.47 -25.14
CA LYS A 163 14.63 4.89 -26.47
C LYS A 163 16.08 4.46 -26.73
N ALA A 164 16.31 3.84 -27.89
CA ALA A 164 17.64 3.64 -28.47
C ALA A 164 17.83 4.64 -29.60
N VAL A 165 18.96 5.34 -29.59
CA VAL A 165 19.32 6.38 -30.58
C VAL A 165 20.71 6.06 -31.09
N ASP A 166 20.89 6.01 -32.42
CA ASP A 166 22.22 5.95 -33.00
C ASP A 166 22.93 7.32 -32.92
N LEU A 167 24.25 7.35 -33.17
CA LEU A 167 25.03 8.59 -33.24
C LEU A 167 25.23 9.09 -34.68
N GLY A 168 24.43 8.59 -35.63
CA GLY A 168 24.45 9.01 -37.01
C GLY A 168 23.89 10.42 -37.24
N LYS A 169 24.01 10.90 -38.50
CA LYS A 169 23.51 12.23 -38.90
C LYS A 169 22.66 12.15 -40.18
N PRO A 170 21.34 12.39 -40.11
CA PRO A 170 20.55 12.63 -38.89
C PRO A 170 20.47 11.40 -37.99
N PRO A 171 20.28 11.57 -36.67
CA PRO A 171 20.17 10.44 -35.76
C PRO A 171 18.84 9.72 -35.97
N LEU A 172 18.87 8.39 -36.07
CA LEU A 172 17.67 7.55 -36.11
C LEU A 172 17.46 6.87 -34.75
N SER A 173 16.23 6.46 -34.50
CA SER A 173 15.87 5.95 -33.17
C SER A 173 14.65 5.04 -33.18
N SER A 174 14.61 4.17 -32.19
CA SER A 174 13.46 3.31 -31.90
C SER A 174 13.13 3.32 -30.41
N GLN A 175 11.97 2.75 -30.06
CA GLN A 175 11.46 2.72 -28.69
C GLN A 175 10.95 1.32 -28.34
N ILE A 176 11.08 0.96 -27.07
CA ILE A 176 10.56 -0.28 -26.50
C ILE A 176 9.89 -0.02 -25.15
N PRO A 177 8.70 -0.60 -24.89
CA PRO A 177 8.11 -0.61 -23.57
C PRO A 177 8.83 -1.59 -22.63
N VAL A 178 9.10 -1.15 -21.41
CA VAL A 178 9.61 -1.99 -20.31
C VAL A 178 8.62 -1.96 -19.15
N HIS A 179 8.02 -3.10 -18.85
CA HIS A 179 7.04 -3.29 -17.77
C HIS A 179 7.73 -3.82 -16.52
N ILE A 180 7.81 -2.99 -15.48
CA ILE A 180 8.37 -3.35 -14.18
C ILE A 180 7.23 -3.52 -13.19
N ILE A 181 7.07 -4.72 -12.64
CA ILE A 181 6.05 -5.05 -11.64
C ILE A 181 6.72 -5.10 -10.27
N VAL A 182 6.26 -4.27 -9.35
CA VAL A 182 6.70 -4.27 -7.95
C VAL A 182 5.98 -5.39 -7.20
N THR A 183 6.74 -6.28 -6.59
CA THR A 183 6.23 -7.42 -5.82
C THR A 183 6.70 -7.34 -4.37
N MET A 184 6.19 -8.21 -3.51
CA MET A 184 6.82 -8.47 -2.20
C MET A 184 7.89 -9.54 -2.37
N SER A 185 8.93 -9.55 -1.54
CA SER A 185 9.88 -10.66 -1.53
C SER A 185 9.23 -11.92 -0.96
N GLU A 186 9.68 -13.09 -1.39
CA GLU A 186 9.25 -14.38 -0.83
C GLU A 186 9.68 -14.53 0.64
N ASN A 187 10.81 -13.92 1.00
CA ASN A 187 11.37 -13.94 2.35
C ASN A 187 11.03 -12.67 3.16
N ASP A 188 10.14 -11.80 2.66
CA ASP A 188 9.68 -10.67 3.46
C ASP A 188 8.61 -11.15 4.45
N PRO A 189 8.65 -10.71 5.72
CA PRO A 189 7.57 -10.97 6.66
C PRO A 189 6.27 -10.30 6.20
N PRO A 190 5.10 -10.83 6.60
CA PRO A 190 3.82 -10.17 6.38
C PRO A 190 3.82 -8.72 6.84
N LYS A 191 3.22 -7.82 6.06
CA LYS A 191 3.05 -6.41 6.41
C LYS A 191 1.59 -6.13 6.72
N PHE A 192 1.26 -5.88 7.98
CA PHE A 192 -0.10 -5.52 8.40
C PHE A 192 -0.53 -4.16 7.81
N SER A 193 -1.80 -4.05 7.43
CA SER A 193 -2.31 -2.90 6.65
C SER A 193 -2.64 -1.65 7.47
N ALA A 194 -2.58 -1.70 8.81
CA ALA A 194 -2.99 -0.57 9.66
C ALA A 194 -2.17 -0.43 10.95
N ASN A 195 -2.07 0.82 11.41
CA ASN A 195 -1.40 1.22 12.65
C ASN A 195 -2.43 1.22 13.79
N ASN A 196 -2.14 0.50 14.89
CA ASN A 196 -2.85 0.47 16.18
C ASN A 196 -4.39 0.47 16.11
N LEU A 197 -4.97 -0.73 16.18
CA LEU A 197 -6.43 -0.90 16.33
C LEU A 197 -6.81 -0.76 17.81
N ALA A 198 -7.39 0.37 18.19
CA ALA A 198 -8.10 0.53 19.45
C ALA A 198 -9.60 0.40 19.19
N ILE A 199 -10.29 -0.48 19.91
CA ILE A 199 -11.68 -0.86 19.68
C ILE A 199 -12.43 -0.85 21.00
N GLU A 200 -13.68 -0.42 21.00
CA GLU A 200 -14.58 -0.42 22.14
C GLU A 200 -15.71 -1.44 21.91
N ILE A 201 -15.97 -2.30 22.89
CA ILE A 201 -17.03 -3.32 22.83
C ILE A 201 -17.77 -3.38 24.16
N PHE A 202 -19.06 -3.68 24.14
CA PHE A 202 -19.82 -3.95 25.38
C PHE A 202 -19.52 -5.38 25.88
N GLU A 203 -19.54 -5.57 27.19
CA GLU A 203 -19.32 -6.88 27.81
C GLU A 203 -20.45 -7.88 27.54
N ASN A 204 -21.68 -7.39 27.39
CA ASN A 204 -22.89 -8.19 27.19
C ASN A 204 -23.03 -8.78 25.77
N LEU A 205 -22.00 -8.65 24.94
CA LEU A 205 -21.98 -9.22 23.60
C LEU A 205 -21.92 -10.75 23.66
N SER A 206 -22.75 -11.39 22.84
CA SER A 206 -22.83 -12.85 22.81
C SER A 206 -21.60 -13.50 22.19
N ILE A 207 -21.28 -14.72 22.64
CA ILE A 207 -20.22 -15.54 22.06
C ILE A 207 -20.44 -15.71 20.55
N GLY A 208 -19.39 -15.47 19.78
CA GLY A 208 -19.42 -15.48 18.32
C GLY A 208 -19.66 -14.11 17.68
N SER A 209 -19.94 -13.07 18.45
CA SER A 209 -20.05 -11.70 17.96
C SER A 209 -18.75 -11.24 17.29
N PHE A 210 -18.90 -10.56 16.14
CA PHE A 210 -17.77 -9.98 15.40
C PHE A 210 -17.20 -8.77 16.13
N ILE A 211 -15.88 -8.72 16.29
CA ILE A 211 -15.18 -7.60 16.91
C ILE A 211 -14.41 -6.80 15.85
N SER A 212 -13.53 -7.49 15.12
CA SER A 212 -12.64 -6.83 14.16
C SER A 212 -12.06 -7.84 13.17
N GLN A 213 -11.30 -7.33 12.21
CA GLN A 213 -10.54 -8.15 11.29
C GLN A 213 -9.15 -7.55 11.06
N VAL A 214 -8.11 -8.35 11.28
CA VAL A 214 -6.76 -7.97 10.87
C VAL A 214 -6.53 -8.34 9.42
N THR A 215 -5.78 -7.49 8.71
CA THR A 215 -5.36 -7.75 7.34
C THR A 215 -3.87 -7.49 7.21
N ALA A 216 -3.19 -8.36 6.50
CA ALA A 216 -1.77 -8.22 6.18
C ALA A 216 -1.53 -8.61 4.72
N ARG A 217 -0.48 -8.04 4.14
CA ARG A 217 0.02 -8.34 2.79
C ARG A 217 1.27 -9.20 2.90
N SER A 218 1.40 -10.16 2.01
CA SER A 218 2.55 -11.05 1.91
C SER A 218 2.62 -11.59 0.48
N SER A 219 3.78 -12.10 0.08
CA SER A 219 3.99 -12.83 -1.18
C SER A 219 3.24 -14.16 -1.22
N SER A 220 2.87 -14.70 -0.06
CA SER A 220 2.15 -15.97 0.10
C SER A 220 1.03 -15.86 1.14
N SER A 221 0.18 -16.90 1.22
CA SER A 221 -0.90 -16.99 2.20
C SER A 221 -0.40 -16.79 3.64
N ILE A 222 -1.24 -16.15 4.45
CA ILE A 222 -0.90 -15.77 5.83
C ILE A 222 -1.78 -16.57 6.79
N PHE A 223 -1.16 -17.12 7.83
CA PHE A 223 -1.82 -17.75 8.96
C PHE A 223 -1.79 -16.79 10.16
N PHE A 224 -2.95 -16.47 10.71
CA PHE A 224 -3.09 -15.58 11.86
C PHE A 224 -3.31 -16.36 13.16
N ASN A 225 -2.71 -15.89 14.25
CA ASN A 225 -2.90 -16.43 15.59
C ASN A 225 -2.82 -15.33 16.66
N ILE A 226 -3.56 -15.47 17.77
CA ILE A 226 -3.38 -14.63 18.95
C ILE A 226 -2.29 -15.27 19.81
N ILE A 227 -1.20 -14.55 20.06
CA ILE A 227 -0.04 -15.08 20.80
C ILE A 227 0.09 -14.55 22.23
N SER A 228 -0.60 -13.45 22.56
CA SER A 228 -0.58 -12.85 23.89
C SER A 228 -1.79 -11.97 24.14
N GLY A 229 -2.05 -11.65 25.42
CA GLY A 229 -3.11 -10.74 25.87
C GLY A 229 -4.52 -11.33 25.92
N ASN A 230 -4.70 -12.57 25.48
CA ASN A 230 -6.00 -13.24 25.44
C ASN A 230 -6.32 -13.93 26.77
N ILE A 231 -6.69 -13.15 27.78
CA ILE A 231 -7.07 -13.66 29.10
C ILE A 231 -8.31 -14.56 28.94
N ASN A 232 -8.33 -15.70 29.61
CA ASN A 232 -9.45 -16.68 29.61
C ASN A 232 -9.93 -17.15 28.23
N GLU A 233 -9.09 -17.04 27.20
CA GLU A 233 -9.45 -17.32 25.81
C GLU A 233 -10.73 -16.57 25.37
N SER A 234 -10.93 -15.34 25.86
CA SER A 234 -12.11 -14.51 25.59
C SER A 234 -12.31 -14.21 24.10
N PHE A 235 -11.23 -14.20 23.31
CA PHE A 235 -11.29 -13.96 21.87
C PHE A 235 -10.75 -15.14 21.07
N ARG A 236 -11.31 -15.35 19.89
CA ARG A 236 -10.77 -16.29 18.89
C ARG A 236 -10.56 -15.57 17.56
N ILE A 237 -9.47 -15.92 16.88
CA ILE A 237 -9.17 -15.43 15.54
C ILE A 237 -9.32 -16.56 14.53
N ASN A 238 -9.96 -16.26 13.39
CA ASN A 238 -9.97 -17.17 12.26
C ASN A 238 -8.60 -17.13 11.56
N PRO A 239 -7.87 -18.25 11.46
CA PRO A 239 -6.48 -18.22 11.01
C PRO A 239 -6.28 -17.86 9.54
N SER A 240 -7.28 -18.03 8.67
CA SER A 240 -7.16 -17.74 7.24
C SER A 240 -7.70 -16.37 6.85
N THR A 241 -8.68 -15.85 7.59
CA THR A 241 -9.35 -14.58 7.27
C THR A 241 -8.91 -13.43 8.18
N GLY A 242 -8.31 -13.71 9.34
CA GLY A 242 -7.95 -12.70 10.33
C GLY A 242 -9.13 -12.11 11.10
N VAL A 243 -10.33 -12.69 10.97
CA VAL A 243 -11.53 -12.24 11.68
C VAL A 243 -11.46 -12.62 13.16
N ILE A 244 -11.65 -11.64 14.04
CA ILE A 244 -11.64 -11.79 15.50
C ILE A 244 -13.07 -11.70 16.00
N VAL A 245 -13.45 -12.68 16.82
CA VAL A 245 -14.78 -12.79 17.42
C VAL A 245 -14.69 -13.16 18.88
N ILE A 246 -15.77 -12.94 19.62
CA ILE A 246 -15.90 -13.36 21.02
C ILE A 246 -15.96 -14.89 21.08
N ASN A 247 -15.23 -15.46 22.04
CA ASN A 247 -15.15 -16.89 22.27
C ASN A 247 -15.62 -17.29 23.68
N ASN A 248 -15.49 -16.38 24.66
CA ASN A 248 -15.96 -16.60 26.01
C ASN A 248 -16.62 -15.32 26.55
N ASN A 249 -17.33 -15.42 27.66
CA ASN A 249 -17.93 -14.27 28.31
C ASN A 249 -16.82 -13.27 28.72
N ILE A 250 -17.13 -12.00 28.54
CA ILE A 250 -16.29 -10.87 28.91
C ILE A 250 -17.06 -10.14 30.01
N ASP A 251 -16.35 -9.70 31.02
CA ASP A 251 -16.88 -9.09 32.22
C ASP A 251 -16.01 -7.86 32.52
N TYR A 252 -16.66 -6.70 32.57
CA TYR A 252 -16.08 -5.38 32.74
C TYR A 252 -15.54 -5.19 34.16
N GLU A 253 -16.20 -5.74 35.18
CA GLU A 253 -15.80 -5.70 36.58
C GLU A 253 -14.46 -6.43 36.78
N ILE A 254 -14.22 -7.49 36.00
CA ILE A 254 -12.97 -8.27 36.04
C ILE A 254 -11.87 -7.64 35.17
N ASN A 255 -12.14 -7.37 33.88
CA ASN A 255 -11.11 -6.90 32.94
C ASN A 255 -11.65 -5.85 31.96
N LYS A 256 -11.22 -4.60 32.16
CA LYS A 256 -11.66 -3.45 31.35
C LYS A 256 -10.91 -3.29 30.03
N VAL A 257 -9.73 -3.90 29.89
CA VAL A 257 -8.87 -3.72 28.71
C VAL A 257 -8.14 -5.03 28.37
N PHE A 258 -8.16 -5.38 27.08
CA PHE A 258 -7.35 -6.47 26.53
C PHE A 258 -6.34 -5.94 25.53
N ASN A 259 -5.06 -6.26 25.75
CA ASN A 259 -3.96 -5.92 24.84
C ASN A 259 -3.55 -7.15 24.04
N LEU A 260 -4.28 -7.45 22.98
CA LEU A 260 -4.02 -8.63 22.16
C LEU A 260 -2.80 -8.42 21.25
N THR A 261 -1.90 -9.40 21.21
CA THR A 261 -0.84 -9.46 20.20
C THR A 261 -1.19 -10.53 19.18
N ILE A 262 -1.43 -10.10 17.93
CA ILE A 262 -1.73 -10.96 16.81
C ILE A 262 -0.47 -11.22 16.01
N LYS A 263 -0.15 -12.49 15.76
CA LYS A 263 0.95 -12.92 14.90
C LYS A 263 0.42 -13.37 13.55
N GLY A 264 0.91 -12.77 12.47
CA GLY A 264 0.71 -13.26 11.10
C GLY A 264 1.97 -13.96 10.63
N THR A 265 1.86 -15.17 10.11
CA THR A 265 2.99 -15.97 9.60
C THR A 265 2.72 -16.37 8.15
N ASN A 266 3.67 -16.13 7.25
CA ASN A 266 3.55 -16.53 5.84
C ASN A 266 4.04 -17.98 5.62
N MET A 267 3.98 -18.46 4.36
CA MET A 267 4.43 -19.82 4.02
C MET A 267 5.95 -20.01 4.11
N ALA A 268 6.73 -18.92 4.08
CA ALA A 268 8.17 -18.94 4.29
C ALA A 268 8.56 -18.97 5.78
N ALA A 269 7.60 -19.13 6.70
CA ALA A 269 7.76 -19.08 8.15
C ALA A 269 8.22 -17.72 8.70
N GLU A 270 8.21 -16.68 7.87
CA GLU A 270 8.44 -15.30 8.30
C GLU A 270 7.17 -14.76 8.96
N SER A 271 7.35 -13.94 9.99
CA SER A 271 6.24 -13.48 10.81
C SER A 271 6.35 -12.03 11.23
N ALA A 272 5.19 -11.42 11.42
CA ALA A 272 5.05 -10.09 11.98
C ALA A 272 3.97 -10.09 13.06
N CYS A 273 4.05 -9.12 13.97
CA CYS A 273 3.08 -8.95 15.04
C CYS A 273 2.34 -7.61 14.90
N GLN A 274 1.06 -7.60 15.26
CA GLN A 274 0.23 -6.40 15.38
C GLN A 274 -0.45 -6.40 16.75
N ASN A 275 -0.45 -5.25 17.42
CA ASN A 275 -1.13 -5.09 18.71
C ASN A 275 -2.52 -4.49 18.50
N ILE A 276 -3.50 -5.01 19.23
CA ILE A 276 -4.88 -4.55 19.24
C ILE A 276 -5.26 -4.29 20.70
N ILE A 277 -5.80 -3.10 20.97
CA ILE A 277 -6.30 -2.72 22.28
C ILE A 277 -7.81 -2.78 22.21
N ILE A 278 -8.43 -3.61 23.06
CA ILE A 278 -9.87 -3.74 23.18
C ILE A 278 -10.26 -3.17 24.53
N HIS A 279 -11.03 -2.08 24.51
CA HIS A 279 -11.66 -1.48 25.67
C HIS A 279 -13.05 -2.09 25.85
N ILE A 280 -13.32 -2.56 27.07
CA ILE A 280 -14.63 -3.06 27.44
C ILE A 280 -15.45 -1.90 27.99
N LEU A 281 -16.66 -1.76 27.47
CA LEU A 281 -17.67 -0.83 27.92
C LEU A 281 -18.63 -1.57 28.84
N ASP A 282 -18.85 -0.96 29.99
CA ASP A 282 -19.80 -1.35 31.04
C ASP A 282 -21.22 -1.45 30.47
N ALA A 283 -21.90 -2.55 30.78
CA ALA A 283 -23.31 -2.76 30.52
C ALA A 283 -24.03 -3.00 31.85
N ASN A 284 -25.28 -2.55 31.94
CA ASN A 284 -26.04 -2.69 33.18
C ASN A 284 -26.49 -4.15 33.39
N ASP A 285 -25.66 -4.94 34.07
CA ASP A 285 -25.91 -6.35 34.37
C ASP A 285 -25.77 -6.72 35.86
N ASN A 286 -25.22 -5.81 36.67
CA ASN A 286 -25.21 -5.94 38.11
C ASN A 286 -26.44 -5.26 38.71
N VAL A 287 -26.94 -5.86 39.80
CA VAL A 287 -28.09 -5.34 40.53
C VAL A 287 -27.63 -4.60 41.79
N PRO A 288 -28.26 -3.48 42.13
CA PRO A 288 -27.92 -2.77 43.35
C PRO A 288 -28.30 -3.62 44.56
N HIS A 289 -27.42 -3.68 45.57
CA HIS A 289 -27.67 -4.43 46.79
C HIS A 289 -27.41 -3.61 48.05
N PHE A 290 -28.26 -3.81 49.06
CA PHE A 290 -28.10 -3.18 50.37
C PHE A 290 -26.96 -3.83 51.17
N LEU A 291 -26.14 -3.01 51.82
CA LEU A 291 -25.02 -3.48 52.65
C LEU A 291 -25.46 -3.99 54.04
N GLN A 292 -26.61 -3.54 54.53
CA GLN A 292 -27.16 -3.95 55.82
C GLN A 292 -28.45 -4.76 55.64
N THR A 293 -28.73 -5.65 56.59
CA THR A 293 -29.93 -6.48 56.57
C THR A 293 -31.18 -5.77 57.05
N GLU A 294 -31.01 -4.76 57.90
CA GLU A 294 -32.04 -3.90 58.49
C GLU A 294 -31.41 -2.51 58.74
N TYR A 295 -32.23 -1.46 58.65
CA TYR A 295 -31.80 -0.09 58.85
C TYR A 295 -32.66 0.57 59.91
N VAL A 296 -32.15 0.66 61.14
CA VAL A 296 -32.90 1.22 62.27
C VAL A 296 -32.55 2.69 62.47
N GLY A 297 -33.58 3.53 62.43
CA GLY A 297 -33.49 4.96 62.68
C GLY A 297 -34.24 5.39 63.94
N VAL A 298 -33.93 6.58 64.42
CA VAL A 298 -34.69 7.24 65.50
C VAL A 298 -35.09 8.64 65.08
N LEU A 299 -36.30 9.02 65.50
CA LEU A 299 -36.82 10.37 65.32
C LEU A 299 -37.64 10.74 66.56
N SER A 300 -37.56 11.99 66.99
CA SER A 300 -38.39 12.50 68.10
C SER A 300 -39.78 12.86 67.58
N GLU A 301 -40.84 12.56 68.33
CA GLU A 301 -42.19 13.06 68.06
C GLU A 301 -42.27 14.61 68.00
N SER A 302 -41.35 15.28 68.70
CA SER A 302 -41.21 16.72 68.71
C SER A 302 -40.42 17.27 67.52
N ALA A 303 -39.99 16.41 66.60
CA ALA A 303 -39.25 16.82 65.41
C ALA A 303 -40.14 17.63 64.47
N ASP A 304 -39.60 18.74 63.96
CA ASP A 304 -40.28 19.57 62.97
C ASP A 304 -40.44 18.81 61.65
N ILE A 305 -41.49 19.15 60.89
CA ILE A 305 -41.65 18.67 59.51
C ILE A 305 -40.43 19.08 58.69
N GLY A 306 -39.87 18.14 57.93
CA GLY A 306 -38.61 18.28 57.20
C GLY A 306 -37.38 17.78 57.95
N SER A 307 -37.55 17.31 59.20
CA SER A 307 -36.45 16.68 59.96
C SER A 307 -36.07 15.32 59.35
N TYR A 308 -34.78 14.99 59.37
CA TYR A 308 -34.28 13.71 58.89
C TYR A 308 -34.25 12.65 59.99
N VAL A 309 -34.57 11.41 59.63
CA VAL A 309 -34.39 10.24 60.51
C VAL A 309 -32.90 10.09 60.81
N LEU A 310 -32.55 9.94 62.09
CA LEU A 310 -31.17 9.82 62.54
C LEU A 310 -30.76 8.35 62.71
N LYS A 311 -29.49 8.04 62.50
CA LYS A 311 -28.96 6.70 62.69
C LYS A 311 -28.98 6.31 64.18
N LEU A 312 -29.54 5.14 64.49
CA LEU A 312 -29.55 4.61 65.85
C LEU A 312 -28.09 4.41 66.36
N HIS A 313 -27.84 4.80 67.62
CA HIS A 313 -26.52 4.72 68.28
C HIS A 313 -25.40 5.57 67.66
N ASP A 314 -25.73 6.63 66.93
CA ASP A 314 -24.75 7.58 66.41
C ASP A 314 -24.67 8.85 67.27
N SER A 315 -23.54 9.04 67.94
CA SER A 315 -23.30 10.22 68.80
C SER A 315 -23.12 11.52 68.03
N ALA A 316 -22.96 11.45 66.71
CA ALA A 316 -22.76 12.60 65.84
C ALA A 316 -24.04 13.04 65.10
N ASN A 317 -25.20 12.43 65.42
CA ASN A 317 -26.50 12.75 64.80
C ASN A 317 -26.47 12.71 63.26
N HIS A 318 -25.79 11.73 62.67
CA HIS A 318 -25.86 11.55 61.22
C HIS A 318 -27.24 11.07 60.79
N HIS A 319 -27.67 11.52 59.61
CA HIS A 319 -28.91 11.06 59.00
C HIS A 319 -28.80 9.57 58.65
N LEU A 320 -29.90 8.84 58.80
CA LEU A 320 -30.03 7.48 58.31
C LEU A 320 -30.07 7.53 56.78
N THR A 321 -29.00 7.07 56.16
CA THR A 321 -28.89 6.89 54.71
C THR A 321 -28.75 5.42 54.39
N LEU A 322 -29.55 4.93 53.42
CA LEU A 322 -29.46 3.55 52.93
C LEU A 322 -28.15 3.31 52.18
N GLN A 323 -27.29 2.46 52.72
CA GLN A 323 -26.03 2.12 52.08
C GLN A 323 -26.23 1.01 51.04
N VAL A 324 -26.02 1.35 49.79
CA VAL A 324 -26.18 0.45 48.64
C VAL A 324 -24.86 0.40 47.88
N ALA A 325 -24.55 -0.77 47.32
CA ALA A 325 -23.45 -0.94 46.39
C ALA A 325 -23.96 -1.52 45.07
N ASP A 326 -23.37 -1.04 43.98
CA ASP A 326 -23.44 -1.60 42.64
C ASP A 326 -22.01 -1.82 42.15
N ALA A 327 -21.82 -2.83 41.30
CA ALA A 327 -20.52 -3.05 40.67
C ALA A 327 -20.36 -2.22 39.39
N ASP A 328 -21.49 -1.83 38.77
CA ASP A 328 -21.51 -1.08 37.51
C ASP A 328 -21.02 0.38 37.69
N VAL A 329 -20.59 0.99 36.58
CA VAL A 329 -20.00 2.35 36.58
C VAL A 329 -20.90 3.38 35.91
N GLY A 330 -20.78 4.64 36.35
CA GLY A 330 -21.48 5.76 35.72
C GLY A 330 -22.98 5.69 36.01
N ILE A 331 -23.82 5.81 34.98
CA ILE A 331 -25.28 5.82 35.15
C ILE A 331 -25.83 4.45 35.59
N ASN A 332 -25.13 3.36 35.24
CA ASN A 332 -25.49 2.00 35.60
C ASN A 332 -25.26 1.76 37.11
N GLY A 333 -24.25 2.40 37.71
CA GLY A 333 -24.03 2.37 39.16
C GLY A 333 -24.72 3.46 39.98
N MET A 334 -25.59 4.29 39.37
CA MET A 334 -26.34 5.32 40.12
C MET A 334 -27.67 4.79 40.63
N PHE A 335 -28.05 5.17 41.84
CA PHE A 335 -29.20 4.63 42.55
C PHE A 335 -30.43 5.56 42.50
N GLU A 336 -31.60 4.93 42.48
CA GLU A 336 -32.90 5.55 42.69
C GLU A 336 -33.66 4.80 43.79
N TYR A 337 -33.91 5.46 44.92
CA TYR A 337 -34.59 4.88 46.08
C TYR A 337 -36.10 5.13 46.06
N HIS A 338 -36.89 4.11 46.42
CA HIS A 338 -38.36 4.19 46.50
C HIS A 338 -38.89 3.48 47.76
N ILE A 339 -39.67 4.19 48.57
CA ILE A 339 -40.49 3.56 49.62
C ILE A 339 -41.62 2.81 48.94
N ASN A 340 -41.84 1.55 49.27
CA ASN A 340 -42.92 0.75 48.66
C ASN A 340 -44.26 0.95 49.37
N ASP A 341 -44.21 1.12 50.70
CA ASP A 341 -45.39 1.18 51.56
C ASP A 341 -46.16 2.51 51.42
N ASP A 342 -47.44 2.44 51.08
CA ASP A 342 -48.29 3.61 50.85
C ASP A 342 -48.70 4.34 52.14
N PHE A 343 -48.70 3.66 53.28
CA PHE A 343 -48.90 4.29 54.59
C PHE A 343 -47.65 5.05 55.00
N ALA A 344 -46.48 4.44 54.89
CA ALA A 344 -45.20 5.08 55.21
C ALA A 344 -44.94 6.32 54.35
N LYS A 345 -45.29 6.30 53.05
CA LYS A 345 -45.21 7.48 52.14
C LYS A 345 -45.98 8.70 52.62
N GLN A 346 -46.98 8.54 53.50
CA GLN A 346 -47.74 9.67 54.05
C GLN A 346 -46.96 10.42 55.13
N PHE A 347 -46.09 9.72 55.85
CA PHE A 347 -45.31 10.26 56.96
C PHE A 347 -43.86 10.52 56.59
N PHE A 348 -43.30 9.76 55.67
CA PHE A 348 -41.89 9.78 55.31
C PHE A 348 -41.71 9.94 53.80
N LYS A 349 -40.65 10.68 53.44
CA LYS A 349 -40.15 10.79 52.07
C LYS A 349 -38.69 10.37 52.06
N ILE A 350 -38.32 9.52 51.11
CA ILE A 350 -36.93 9.20 50.85
C ILE A 350 -36.38 10.10 49.74
N ASP A 351 -35.20 10.67 49.95
CA ASP A 351 -34.43 11.30 48.89
C ASP A 351 -33.98 10.21 47.90
N SER A 352 -34.42 10.34 46.65
CA SER A 352 -34.20 9.34 45.61
C SER A 352 -32.72 9.14 45.26
N THR A 353 -31.82 10.05 45.64
CA THR A 353 -30.38 10.00 45.31
C THR A 353 -29.51 9.71 46.52
N THR A 354 -29.83 10.26 47.69
CA THR A 354 -29.01 10.11 48.90
C THR A 354 -29.49 8.98 49.80
N GLY A 355 -30.72 8.49 49.61
CA GLY A 355 -31.34 7.49 50.47
C GLY A 355 -31.62 8.01 51.90
N ALA A 356 -31.59 9.32 52.12
CA ALA A 356 -31.93 9.96 53.38
C ALA A 356 -33.45 10.07 53.54
N ILE A 357 -33.96 9.87 54.76
CA ILE A 357 -35.41 9.87 55.02
C ILE A 357 -35.81 11.12 55.79
N GLU A 358 -36.77 11.83 55.22
CA GLU A 358 -37.33 13.10 55.69
C GLU A 358 -38.76 12.90 56.21
N LEU A 359 -39.09 13.54 57.33
CA LEU A 359 -40.43 13.54 57.91
C LEU A 359 -41.35 14.54 57.20
N LEU A 360 -42.52 14.08 56.76
CA LEU A 360 -43.54 14.89 56.07
C LEU A 360 -44.71 15.32 56.97
N ARG A 361 -44.96 14.57 58.05
CA ARG A 361 -46.09 14.81 58.98
C ARG A 361 -45.64 14.62 60.42
N PRO A 362 -46.23 15.31 61.40
CA PRO A 362 -45.92 15.09 62.80
C PRO A 362 -46.23 13.64 63.19
N LEU A 363 -45.36 13.06 64.00
CA LEU A 363 -45.53 11.73 64.58
C LEU A 363 -46.22 11.85 65.94
N ASP A 364 -46.93 10.79 66.34
CA ASP A 364 -47.60 10.69 67.63
C ASP A 364 -47.26 9.33 68.26
N TYR A 365 -46.35 9.34 69.23
CA TYR A 365 -45.77 8.12 69.78
C TYR A 365 -46.80 7.23 70.49
N GLU A 366 -47.83 7.85 71.09
CA GLU A 366 -48.95 7.12 71.70
C GLU A 366 -49.83 6.36 70.70
N THR A 367 -49.89 6.83 69.45
CA THR A 367 -50.67 6.18 68.39
C THR A 367 -49.86 5.07 67.72
N ASP A 368 -48.68 5.42 67.21
CA ASP A 368 -47.78 4.48 66.53
C ASP A 368 -46.35 4.71 67.04
N SER A 369 -45.84 3.78 67.86
CA SER A 369 -44.50 3.88 68.44
C SER A 369 -43.38 3.43 67.49
N GLU A 370 -43.72 2.63 66.48
CA GLU A 370 -42.78 2.03 65.53
C GLU A 370 -43.38 2.04 64.11
N TYR A 371 -42.56 2.40 63.12
CA TYR A 371 -42.95 2.41 61.72
C TYR A 371 -42.07 1.43 60.96
N PHE A 372 -42.69 0.42 60.37
CA PHE A 372 -42.01 -0.60 59.60
C PHE A 372 -42.39 -0.50 58.12
N PHE A 373 -41.41 -0.35 57.24
CA PHE A 373 -41.70 -0.29 55.81
C PHE A 373 -40.54 -0.78 54.95
N ASP A 374 -40.89 -1.21 53.74
CA ASP A 374 -39.91 -1.71 52.79
C ASP A 374 -39.46 -0.64 51.81
N VAL A 375 -38.15 -0.57 51.58
CA VAL A 375 -37.54 0.26 50.54
C VAL A 375 -36.98 -0.62 49.44
N THR A 376 -37.20 -0.22 48.18
CA THR A 376 -36.53 -0.77 47.00
C THR A 376 -35.55 0.26 46.45
N VAL A 377 -34.39 -0.21 45.99
CA VAL A 377 -33.45 0.59 45.22
C VAL A 377 -33.38 0.02 43.81
N SER A 378 -33.36 0.88 42.81
CA SER A 378 -33.09 0.50 41.42
C SER A 378 -31.93 1.30 40.88
N ASP A 379 -31.17 0.71 39.98
CA ASP A 379 -30.18 1.48 39.23
C ASP A 379 -30.85 2.50 38.28
N MET A 380 -30.04 3.37 37.69
CA MET A 380 -30.46 4.30 36.64
C MET A 380 -30.06 3.84 35.23
N GLY A 381 -29.58 2.59 35.11
CA GLY A 381 -29.14 1.97 33.87
C GLY A 381 -30.30 1.60 32.93
N LYS A 382 -29.95 1.02 31.78
CA LYS A 382 -30.92 0.51 30.79
C LYS A 382 -30.55 -0.91 30.37
N PRO A 383 -31.38 -1.92 30.66
CA PRO A 383 -32.64 -1.85 31.41
C PRO A 383 -32.41 -1.48 32.89
N LYS A 384 -33.37 -0.80 33.53
CA LYS A 384 -33.28 -0.55 34.98
C LYS A 384 -33.41 -1.86 35.74
N LEU A 385 -32.49 -2.16 36.65
CA LEU A 385 -32.56 -3.35 37.49
C LEU A 385 -32.86 -2.98 38.94
N PRO A 386 -33.93 -3.56 39.54
CA PRO A 386 -34.23 -3.36 40.96
C PRO A 386 -33.41 -4.31 41.85
N SER A 387 -33.18 -3.92 43.09
CA SER A 387 -32.54 -4.75 44.10
C SER A 387 -33.30 -6.06 44.33
N GLN A 388 -32.56 -7.16 44.45
CA GLN A 388 -33.15 -8.49 44.68
C GLN A 388 -33.96 -8.61 45.97
N TYR A 389 -33.72 -7.73 46.95
CA TYR A 389 -34.37 -7.76 48.25
C TYR A 389 -35.01 -6.43 48.59
N GLN A 390 -36.22 -6.51 49.13
CA GLN A 390 -36.84 -5.45 49.91
C GLN A 390 -36.22 -5.47 51.31
N LYS A 391 -35.95 -4.29 51.86
CA LYS A 391 -35.38 -4.16 53.20
C LYS A 391 -36.33 -3.45 54.13
N HIS A 392 -36.57 -4.10 55.26
CA HIS A 392 -37.35 -3.57 56.36
C HIS A 392 -36.54 -2.47 57.06
N MET A 393 -37.13 -1.28 57.11
CA MET A 393 -36.73 -0.21 58.02
C MET A 393 -37.54 -0.27 59.29
#